data_AF-A0A7R9IB78-F1
#
_entry.id   AF-A0A7R9IB78-F1
#
_cell.length_a   1.000
_cell.length_b   1.000
_cell.length_c   1.000
_cell.angle_alpha   90.00
_cell.angle_beta   90.00
_cell.angle_gamma   90.00
#
_symmetry.space_group_name_H-M   'P 1'
#
loop_
_entity.id
_entity.type
_entity.pdbx_description
1 polymer ?
#
loop_
_entity_poly.entity_id
_entity_poly.type
_entity_poly.pdbx_seq_one_letter_code
_entity_poly.pdbx_strand_id
1 'polypeptide(L)'
;MSLTSLKDSGTMSTRTNKTQPYIVTKPYHMFTESRRGKERRGSKREEHKNNLERLADWTLRRGYCEQVRLVRSNPPSQELEQTYQEAYQVYLKYQMAVHGDSAEKCTLHQYTRFLVKSPLKVNCQPKPATMGWNFLVVLVAVASPEFKRSADESYALFVRYQFHVHQEKDDKWTYPAFEEFLVDSPLAPWQPRGGPPQGYGSFHQQYWLSGRLVAVGVIDILPCCISSVYFYYDPDLGHLSLGTYASLRELALTQSLYHHAPSLQYYYMGFYIQTCPKMRYKAGYTPSFLLCPETYQWFPVEACRPKLEVNKYCRFNDDLAATDSDSELNINEVLVLRRHVAMPYFLYASKYQLEPEDLREVEQYARLVGMSCARRMLLVRN
;
A
#
# COMPACT_ATOMS: atom_id res chain seq x y z
N MET A 1 -31.40 -2.01 8.83
CA MET A 1 -30.00 -1.64 9.18
C MET A 1 -29.60 -0.52 8.23
N SER A 2 -29.35 0.65 8.80
CA SER A 2 -29.21 1.92 8.08
C SER A 2 -27.89 1.99 7.33
N LEU A 3 -27.91 2.44 6.07
CA LEU A 3 -26.74 2.88 5.32
C LEU A 3 -26.17 4.13 6.02
N THR A 4 -25.18 3.93 6.89
CA THR A 4 -24.43 5.03 7.49
C THR A 4 -23.45 5.61 6.46
N SER A 5 -23.92 6.69 5.86
CA SER A 5 -23.18 7.88 5.43
C SER A 5 -21.70 7.90 5.84
N LEU A 6 -20.81 7.82 4.85
CA LEU A 6 -19.47 8.39 4.91
C LEU A 6 -19.62 9.89 5.19
N LYS A 7 -19.50 10.30 6.45
CA LYS A 7 -19.40 11.71 6.83
C LYS A 7 -17.96 12.16 6.61
N ASP A 8 -17.78 12.83 5.48
CA ASP A 8 -16.59 13.58 5.12
C ASP A 8 -16.22 14.59 6.23
N SER A 9 -15.02 14.45 6.76
CA SER A 9 -14.39 15.43 7.62
C SER A 9 -13.33 16.15 6.78
N GLY A 10 -13.67 17.36 6.33
CA GLY A 10 -12.87 18.18 5.44
C GLY A 10 -13.73 18.72 4.30
N THR A 11 -13.94 20.02 4.27
CA THR A 11 -14.73 20.77 3.30
C THR A 11 -14.29 20.49 1.85
N MET A 12 -14.85 19.45 1.24
CA MET A 12 -14.92 19.29 -0.22
C MET A 12 -16.38 19.28 -0.65
N SER A 13 -16.69 20.22 -1.53
CA SER A 13 -17.97 20.41 -2.19
C SER A 13 -18.61 19.08 -2.59
N THR A 14 -19.86 18.89 -2.19
CA THR A 14 -20.77 17.82 -2.61
C THR A 14 -21.01 17.86 -4.12
N ARG A 15 -20.05 17.36 -4.89
CA ARG A 15 -20.21 16.89 -6.26
C ARG A 15 -19.74 15.45 -6.28
N THR A 16 -20.69 14.53 -6.50
CA THR A 16 -20.49 13.13 -6.90
C THR A 16 -19.03 12.74 -7.16
N ASN A 17 -18.43 11.96 -6.25
CA ASN A 17 -17.04 11.48 -6.27
C ASN A 17 -16.68 10.56 -7.47
N LYS A 18 -17.47 10.55 -8.55
CA LYS A 18 -17.28 9.73 -9.76
C LYS A 18 -16.12 10.18 -10.66
N THR A 19 -15.32 11.16 -10.26
CA THR A 19 -14.34 11.82 -11.16
C THR A 19 -12.89 11.51 -10.87
N GLN A 20 -12.57 10.84 -9.76
CA GLN A 20 -11.18 10.55 -9.39
C GLN A 20 -10.81 9.10 -9.66
N PRO A 21 -9.74 8.84 -10.41
CA PRO A 21 -9.29 7.47 -10.64
C PRO A 21 -8.66 6.90 -9.36
N TYR A 22 -8.74 5.58 -9.24
CA TYR A 22 -8.09 4.81 -8.18
C TYR A 22 -6.78 4.25 -8.68
N ILE A 23 -5.76 4.12 -7.82
CA ILE A 23 -4.47 3.53 -8.19
C ILE A 23 -4.20 2.22 -7.46
N VAL A 24 -3.83 1.22 -8.24
CA VAL A 24 -3.43 -0.11 -7.75
C VAL A 24 -2.04 -0.45 -8.29
N THR A 25 -1.19 -1.00 -7.45
CA THR A 25 0.13 -1.52 -7.81
C THR A 25 0.09 -3.04 -7.74
N LYS A 26 0.66 -3.70 -8.74
CA LYS A 26 0.86 -5.15 -8.69
C LYS A 26 2.31 -5.42 -8.32
N PRO A 27 2.63 -6.18 -7.27
CA PRO A 27 4.00 -6.53 -6.98
C PRO A 27 4.61 -7.33 -8.15
N TYR A 28 5.89 -7.12 -8.40
CA TYR A 28 6.62 -7.97 -9.35
C TYR A 28 6.63 -9.41 -8.82
N HIS A 29 5.98 -10.32 -9.55
CA HIS A 29 6.09 -11.75 -9.30
C HIS A 29 7.12 -12.34 -10.26
N MET A 30 8.14 -13.01 -9.73
CA MET A 30 9.05 -13.84 -10.52
C MET A 30 8.30 -15.07 -11.02
N PHE A 31 7.62 -14.95 -12.17
CA PHE A 31 7.25 -16.10 -12.99
C PHE A 31 8.25 -16.22 -14.14
N THR A 32 8.92 -17.36 -14.19
CA THR A 32 9.82 -17.78 -15.28
C THR A 32 9.02 -18.14 -16.53
N GLU A 33 8.42 -17.15 -17.19
CA GLU A 33 7.91 -17.36 -18.55
C GLU A 33 8.95 -16.93 -19.58
N SER A 34 9.46 -17.93 -20.31
CA SER A 34 10.34 -17.81 -21.46
C SER A 34 9.71 -16.93 -22.54
N ARG A 35 10.03 -15.62 -22.52
CA ARG A 35 9.79 -14.75 -23.67
C ARG A 35 10.90 -14.91 -24.70
N ARG A 36 10.71 -15.85 -25.63
CA ARG A 36 11.36 -15.77 -26.95
C ARG A 36 10.67 -14.68 -27.78
N GLY A 37 11.25 -13.48 -27.79
CA GLY A 37 10.84 -12.37 -28.65
C GLY A 37 12.06 -11.77 -29.37
N LYS A 38 12.03 -11.78 -30.70
CA LYS A 38 13.11 -11.39 -31.63
C LYS A 38 13.66 -9.97 -31.37
N GLU A 39 14.97 -9.87 -31.16
CA GLU A 39 15.72 -8.61 -31.25
C GLU A 39 15.83 -8.15 -32.71
N ARG A 40 15.37 -6.94 -33.00
CA ARG A 40 15.76 -6.18 -34.20
C ARG A 40 16.92 -5.26 -33.82
N ARG A 41 18.07 -5.49 -34.48
CA ARG A 41 19.28 -4.67 -34.36
C ARG A 41 19.04 -3.26 -34.91
N GLY A 42 19.27 -2.25 -34.07
CA GLY A 42 19.41 -0.85 -34.45
C GLY A 42 20.49 -0.21 -33.59
N SER A 43 21.65 0.04 -34.20
CA SER A 43 22.84 0.62 -33.56
C SER A 43 22.61 2.08 -33.16
N LYS A 44 22.62 2.36 -31.86
CA LYS A 44 23.00 3.66 -31.28
C LYS A 44 23.85 3.38 -30.04
N ARG A 45 25.03 4.01 -29.98
CA ARG A 45 25.99 3.93 -28.85
C ARG A 45 25.25 4.20 -27.53
N GLU A 46 25.16 3.17 -26.71
CA GLU A 46 24.56 3.22 -25.37
C GLU A 46 25.61 3.69 -24.36
N GLU A 47 25.38 4.85 -23.74
CA GLU A 47 26.04 5.26 -22.50
C GLU A 47 25.84 4.16 -21.45
N HIS A 48 26.94 3.63 -20.91
CA HIS A 48 26.93 2.57 -19.91
C HIS A 48 26.31 3.05 -18.59
N LYS A 49 24.99 2.93 -18.46
CA LYS A 49 24.32 3.04 -17.16
C LYS A 49 24.40 1.69 -16.46
N ASN A 50 25.30 1.59 -15.48
CA ASN A 50 25.35 0.49 -14.52
C ASN A 50 24.13 0.58 -13.59
N ASN A 51 23.03 -0.10 -13.93
CA ASN A 51 21.87 -0.21 -13.05
C ASN A 51 21.84 -1.56 -12.32
N LEU A 52 21.32 -1.55 -11.09
CA LEU A 52 21.15 -2.74 -10.23
C LEU A 52 20.31 -3.85 -10.90
N GLU A 53 19.47 -3.48 -11.86
CA GLU A 53 18.66 -4.40 -12.66
C GLU A 53 19.54 -5.40 -13.45
N ARG A 54 20.69 -4.98 -13.98
CA ARG A 54 21.63 -5.89 -14.66
C ARG A 54 22.33 -6.86 -13.71
N LEU A 55 22.55 -6.47 -12.45
CA LEU A 55 23.13 -7.36 -11.44
C LEU A 55 22.15 -8.48 -11.11
N ALA A 56 20.89 -8.13 -10.85
CA ALA A 56 19.81 -9.09 -10.64
C ALA A 56 19.68 -10.05 -11.84
N ASP A 57 19.67 -9.53 -13.06
CA ASP A 57 19.61 -10.36 -14.28
C ASP A 57 20.84 -11.31 -14.42
N TRP A 58 22.02 -10.86 -14.01
CA TRP A 58 23.26 -11.64 -14.07
C TRP A 58 23.31 -12.75 -13.02
N THR A 59 22.90 -12.48 -11.78
CA THR A 59 22.82 -13.46 -10.69
C THR A 59 21.74 -14.51 -10.97
N LEU A 60 20.59 -14.10 -11.48
CA LEU A 60 19.49 -14.96 -11.94
C LEU A 60 19.94 -15.97 -13.01
N ARG A 61 20.71 -15.53 -14.02
CA ARG A 61 21.19 -16.43 -15.09
C ARG A 61 22.21 -17.48 -14.64
N ARG A 62 22.87 -17.26 -13.50
CA ARG A 62 23.93 -18.16 -12.98
C ARG A 62 23.53 -18.92 -11.71
N GLY A 63 22.29 -18.77 -11.25
CA GLY A 63 21.77 -19.50 -10.09
C GLY A 63 22.33 -19.05 -8.75
N TYR A 64 22.81 -17.80 -8.64
CA TYR A 64 23.28 -17.24 -7.38
C TYR A 64 22.11 -16.62 -6.59
N CYS A 65 22.07 -16.86 -5.28
CA CYS A 65 21.11 -16.23 -4.37
C CYS A 65 21.71 -14.94 -3.79
N GLU A 66 21.02 -13.82 -3.92
CA GLU A 66 21.45 -12.53 -3.36
C GLU A 66 21.02 -12.40 -1.90
N GLN A 67 21.94 -11.94 -1.04
CA GLN A 67 21.65 -11.67 0.36
C GLN A 67 22.24 -10.31 0.77
N VAL A 68 21.40 -9.43 1.29
CA VAL A 68 21.82 -8.18 1.93
C VAL A 68 21.75 -8.39 3.44
N ARG A 69 22.87 -8.17 4.14
CA ARG A 69 22.98 -8.31 5.61
C ARG A 69 23.37 -6.98 6.22
N LEU A 70 22.78 -6.64 7.37
CA LEU A 70 23.25 -5.54 8.20
C LEU A 70 24.39 -6.06 9.09
N VAL A 71 25.57 -5.44 8.98
CA VAL A 71 26.77 -5.84 9.70
C VAL A 71 27.23 -4.68 10.59
N ARG A 72 27.28 -4.89 11.91
CA ARG A 72 27.64 -3.83 12.87
C ARG A 72 29.16 -3.62 12.87
N SER A 73 29.60 -2.43 12.49
CA SER A 73 31.03 -2.07 12.42
C SER A 73 31.64 -1.63 13.75
N ASN A 74 30.85 -1.00 14.64
CA ASN A 74 31.30 -0.53 15.95
C ASN A 74 30.21 -0.67 17.05
N PRO A 75 30.47 -1.41 18.16
CA PRO A 75 31.58 -2.34 18.30
C PRO A 75 31.48 -3.44 17.22
N PRO A 76 32.60 -3.97 16.72
CA PRO A 76 32.58 -4.96 15.65
C PRO A 76 31.70 -6.16 16.05
N SER A 77 30.91 -6.63 15.10
CA SER A 77 30.10 -7.84 15.22
C SER A 77 30.88 -9.04 14.70
N GLN A 78 30.49 -10.24 15.10
CA GLN A 78 31.11 -11.48 14.63
C GLN A 78 31.00 -11.61 13.10
N GLU A 79 29.88 -11.14 12.53
CA GLU A 79 29.65 -11.11 11.08
C GLU A 79 30.61 -10.15 10.36
N LEU A 80 30.99 -9.03 11.00
CA LEU A 80 32.00 -8.12 10.46
C LEU A 80 33.37 -8.78 10.45
N GLU A 81 33.73 -9.47 11.52
CA GLU A 81 35.00 -10.18 11.62
C GLU A 81 35.10 -11.29 10.57
N GLN A 82 34.02 -12.04 10.37
CA GLN A 82 33.93 -13.11 9.37
C GLN A 82 34.01 -12.62 7.92
N THR A 83 33.56 -11.40 7.65
CA THR A 83 33.50 -10.84 6.28
C THR A 83 34.53 -9.74 6.03
N TYR A 84 35.44 -9.50 7.00
CA TYR A 84 36.31 -8.34 7.04
C TYR A 84 37.24 -8.26 5.84
N GLN A 85 37.83 -9.40 5.47
CA GLN A 85 38.79 -9.48 4.37
C GLN A 85 38.10 -9.38 3.02
N GLU A 86 36.96 -10.05 2.85
CA GLU A 86 36.16 -10.00 1.64
C GLU A 86 35.67 -8.56 1.37
N ALA A 87 35.16 -7.88 2.40
CA ALA A 87 34.74 -6.49 2.31
C ALA A 87 35.91 -5.55 1.98
N TYR A 88 37.10 -5.79 2.54
CA TYR A 88 38.31 -5.05 2.18
C TYR A 88 38.72 -5.27 0.71
N GLN A 89 38.61 -6.50 0.18
CA GLN A 89 38.90 -6.79 -1.22
C GLN A 89 37.93 -6.08 -2.17
N VAL A 90 36.66 -5.95 -1.78
CA VAL A 90 35.68 -5.16 -2.55
C VAL A 90 36.02 -3.68 -2.49
N TYR A 91 36.38 -3.14 -1.32
CA TYR A 91 36.83 -1.75 -1.16
C TYR A 91 38.06 -1.44 -2.04
N LEU A 92 39.06 -2.31 -2.05
CA LEU A 92 40.26 -2.20 -2.89
C LEU A 92 39.88 -2.03 -4.37
N LYS A 93 39.07 -2.97 -4.89
CA LYS A 93 38.62 -2.94 -6.28
C LYS A 93 37.84 -1.66 -6.59
N TYR A 94 36.97 -1.25 -5.68
CA TYR A 94 36.15 -0.05 -5.85
C TYR A 94 37.00 1.23 -5.91
N GLN A 95 37.91 1.44 -4.95
CA GLN A 95 38.75 2.64 -4.93
C GLN A 95 39.66 2.73 -6.16
N MET A 96 40.24 1.61 -6.57
CA MET A 96 41.10 1.58 -7.77
C MET A 96 40.31 1.79 -9.05
N ALA A 97 39.16 1.14 -9.22
CA ALA A 97 38.39 1.19 -10.48
C ALA A 97 37.53 2.45 -10.64
N VAL A 98 37.00 2.98 -9.54
CA VAL A 98 36.06 4.12 -9.57
C VAL A 98 36.75 5.44 -9.25
N HIS A 99 37.67 5.44 -8.29
CA HIS A 99 38.38 6.66 -7.86
C HIS A 99 39.79 6.78 -8.42
N GLY A 100 40.32 5.73 -9.06
CA GLY A 100 41.66 5.74 -9.67
C GLY A 100 42.79 5.73 -8.64
N ASP A 101 42.51 5.33 -7.40
CA ASP A 101 43.53 5.26 -6.35
C ASP A 101 44.58 4.18 -6.65
N SER A 102 45.83 4.41 -6.26
CA SER A 102 46.87 3.39 -6.35
C SER A 102 46.67 2.33 -5.26
N ALA A 103 47.06 1.07 -5.53
CA ALA A 103 46.92 -0.02 -4.56
C ALA A 103 47.62 0.28 -3.22
N GLU A 104 48.72 1.05 -3.26
CA GLU A 104 49.47 1.51 -2.10
C GLU A 104 48.68 2.49 -1.21
N LYS A 105 47.71 3.21 -1.77
CA LYS A 105 46.82 4.16 -1.06
C LYS A 105 45.53 3.52 -0.56
N CYS A 106 45.27 2.26 -0.87
CA CYS A 106 44.06 1.54 -0.47
C CYS A 106 44.37 0.52 0.63
N THR A 107 45.17 0.91 1.63
CA THR A 107 45.65 -0.04 2.65
C THR A 107 44.53 -0.54 3.56
N LEU A 108 44.73 -1.72 4.16
CA LEU A 108 43.84 -2.26 5.18
C LEU A 108 43.66 -1.28 6.35
N HIS A 109 44.70 -0.51 6.68
CA HIS A 109 44.63 0.52 7.71
C HIS A 109 43.65 1.64 7.33
N GLN A 110 43.67 2.13 6.10
CA GLN A 110 42.75 3.18 5.63
C GLN A 110 41.31 2.68 5.55
N TYR A 111 41.11 1.46 5.02
CA TYR A 111 39.81 0.77 5.07
C TYR A 111 39.27 0.70 6.50
N THR A 112 40.11 0.22 7.43
CA THR A 112 39.77 0.10 8.85
C THR A 112 39.44 1.47 9.45
N ARG A 113 40.26 2.48 9.19
CA ARG A 113 40.11 3.82 9.75
C ARG A 113 38.83 4.51 9.25
N PHE A 114 38.48 4.33 7.98
CA PHE A 114 37.42 5.10 7.33
C PHE A 114 36.05 4.42 7.38
N LEU A 115 36.01 3.10 7.18
CA LEU A 115 34.76 2.35 7.03
C LEU A 115 34.40 1.47 8.23
N VAL A 116 35.37 1.16 9.08
CA VAL A 116 35.18 0.23 10.20
C VAL A 116 35.21 0.97 11.53
N LYS A 117 36.24 1.78 11.77
CA LYS A 117 36.41 2.57 12.98
C LYS A 117 35.58 3.83 12.89
N SER A 118 34.58 3.92 13.76
CA SER A 118 33.81 5.15 13.94
C SER A 118 34.47 6.04 15.00
N PRO A 119 34.65 7.36 14.75
CA PRO A 119 35.10 8.31 15.78
C PRO A 119 34.03 8.57 16.85
N LEU A 120 32.82 8.05 16.66
CA LEU A 120 31.73 8.14 17.63
C LEU A 120 32.06 7.30 18.86
N LYS A 121 32.28 7.96 19.99
CA LYS A 121 32.46 7.29 21.29
C LYS A 121 31.11 6.78 21.77
N VAL A 122 30.97 5.46 21.88
CA VAL A 122 29.84 4.85 22.60
C VAL A 122 30.01 5.20 24.06
N ASN A 123 29.13 6.05 24.59
CA ASN A 123 29.19 6.48 25.99
C ASN A 123 28.68 5.33 26.87
N CYS A 124 29.59 4.47 27.34
CA CYS A 124 29.31 3.33 28.23
C CYS A 124 29.12 3.78 29.69
N GLN A 125 28.22 4.74 29.93
CA GLN A 125 27.55 4.76 31.23
C GLN A 125 26.43 3.72 31.17
N PRO A 126 26.28 2.84 32.17
CA PRO A 126 25.28 1.80 32.16
C PRO A 126 23.90 2.44 32.23
N LYS A 127 23.31 2.70 31.07
CA LYS A 127 21.86 2.86 30.93
C LYS A 127 21.27 1.44 30.83
N PRO A 128 20.14 1.17 31.50
CA PRO A 128 19.53 -0.15 31.53
C PRO A 128 19.30 -0.68 30.11
N ALA A 129 19.35 -2.01 29.97
CA ALA A 129 19.51 -2.77 28.72
C ALA A 129 18.37 -2.68 27.67
N THR A 130 17.77 -1.51 27.44
CA THR A 130 16.61 -1.33 26.55
C THR A 130 16.77 -0.25 25.47
N MET A 131 17.93 0.39 25.31
CA MET A 131 18.13 1.44 24.29
C MET A 131 19.16 1.06 23.21
N GLY A 132 18.85 0.03 22.43
CA GLY A 132 19.12 0.08 21.00
C GLY A 132 18.00 0.88 20.34
N TRP A 133 18.29 1.66 19.30
CA TRP A 133 17.23 2.24 18.46
C TRP A 133 16.50 1.09 17.75
N ASN A 134 15.50 0.54 18.41
CA ASN A 134 14.72 -0.58 17.91
C ASN A 134 13.60 0.02 17.07
N PHE A 135 13.74 -0.05 15.75
CA PHE A 135 12.65 0.22 14.83
C PHE A 135 11.89 -1.08 14.56
N LEU A 136 10.63 -1.15 14.96
CA LEU A 136 9.80 -2.34 14.84
C LEU A 136 8.54 -2.00 14.06
N VAL A 137 8.18 -2.84 13.09
CA VAL A 137 6.90 -2.75 12.38
C VAL A 137 6.06 -3.96 12.77
N VAL A 138 4.88 -3.73 13.35
CA VAL A 138 3.98 -4.79 13.83
C VAL A 138 2.63 -4.64 13.15
N LEU A 139 2.09 -5.74 12.65
CA LEU A 139 0.72 -5.78 12.15
C LEU A 139 -0.21 -6.19 13.29
N VAL A 140 -1.17 -5.34 13.63
CA VAL A 140 -2.08 -5.53 14.77
C VAL A 140 -3.52 -5.60 14.27
N ALA A 141 -4.22 -6.69 14.56
CA ALA A 141 -5.63 -6.83 14.20
C ALA A 141 -6.48 -5.84 15.01
N VAL A 142 -7.40 -5.15 14.34
CA VAL A 142 -8.27 -4.20 15.01
C VAL A 142 -9.12 -4.91 16.08
N ALA A 143 -9.36 -4.22 17.20
CA ALA A 143 -10.07 -4.72 18.39
C ALA A 143 -9.41 -5.91 19.14
N SER A 144 -8.22 -6.37 18.73
CA SER A 144 -7.49 -7.41 19.45
C SER A 144 -6.95 -6.93 20.81
N PRO A 145 -6.58 -7.85 21.73
CA PRO A 145 -5.91 -7.47 22.97
C PRO A 145 -4.62 -6.65 22.74
N GLU A 146 -3.87 -6.96 21.70
CA GLU A 146 -2.67 -6.22 21.27
C GLU A 146 -3.03 -4.79 20.90
N PHE A 147 -4.10 -4.59 20.11
CA PHE A 147 -4.59 -3.27 19.74
C PHE A 147 -4.91 -2.42 20.96
N LYS A 148 -5.70 -2.97 21.89
CA LYS A 148 -6.14 -2.28 23.12
C LYS A 148 -4.97 -1.79 23.98
N ARG A 149 -3.83 -2.49 23.99
CA ARG A 149 -2.62 -2.06 24.72
C ARG A 149 -1.97 -0.79 24.18
N SER A 150 -2.24 -0.46 22.92
CA SER A 150 -1.62 0.67 22.20
C SER A 150 -2.64 1.71 21.73
N ALA A 151 -3.93 1.53 22.03
CA ALA A 151 -5.01 2.33 21.48
C ALA A 151 -4.93 3.79 21.92
N ASP A 152 -4.63 4.06 23.20
CA ASP A 152 -4.46 5.41 23.73
C ASP A 152 -3.27 6.15 23.09
N GLU A 153 -2.15 5.46 22.89
CA GLU A 153 -0.96 6.04 22.24
C GLU A 153 -1.22 6.31 20.75
N SER A 154 -1.95 5.40 20.09
CA SER A 154 -2.40 5.53 18.71
C SER A 154 -3.33 6.74 18.51
N TYR A 155 -4.31 6.89 19.40
CA TYR A 155 -5.22 8.04 19.43
C TYR A 155 -4.46 9.36 19.66
N ALA A 156 -3.56 9.39 20.65
CA ALA A 156 -2.75 10.59 20.92
C ALA A 156 -1.89 10.98 19.71
N LEU A 157 -1.28 10.01 19.04
CA LEU A 157 -0.52 10.23 17.80
C LEU A 157 -1.40 10.78 16.68
N PHE A 158 -2.61 10.21 16.51
CA PHE A 158 -3.58 10.65 15.51
C PHE A 158 -4.02 12.10 15.72
N VAL A 159 -4.41 12.48 16.94
CA VAL A 159 -4.80 13.87 17.26
C VAL A 159 -3.65 14.83 16.96
N ARG A 160 -2.43 14.47 17.37
CA ARG A 160 -1.22 15.27 17.11
C ARG A 160 -0.99 15.44 15.61
N TYR A 161 -1.15 14.38 14.83
CA TYR A 161 -1.03 14.43 13.37
C TYR A 161 -2.10 15.33 12.74
N GLN A 162 -3.37 15.20 13.14
CA GLN A 162 -4.46 16.02 12.60
C GLN A 162 -4.24 17.51 12.87
N PHE A 163 -3.80 17.86 14.07
CA PHE A 163 -3.49 19.23 14.43
C PHE A 163 -2.36 19.81 13.57
N HIS A 164 -1.22 19.11 13.47
CA HIS A 164 -0.03 19.68 12.83
C HIS A 164 -0.05 19.59 11.30
N VAL A 165 -0.62 18.52 10.73
CA VAL A 165 -0.57 18.25 9.28
C VAL A 165 -1.84 18.70 8.57
N HIS A 166 -3.01 18.59 9.21
CA HIS A 166 -4.30 18.98 8.64
C HIS A 166 -4.85 20.30 9.21
N GLN A 167 -4.20 20.90 10.22
CA GLN A 167 -4.62 22.15 10.86
C GLN A 167 -6.04 22.06 11.45
N GLU A 168 -6.43 20.86 11.87
CA GLU A 168 -7.73 20.62 12.52
C GLU A 168 -7.61 20.81 14.02
N LYS A 169 -8.66 21.31 14.66
CA LYS A 169 -8.67 21.57 16.10
C LYS A 169 -8.91 20.27 16.89
N ASP A 170 -8.32 20.19 18.08
CA ASP A 170 -8.39 19.01 18.95
C ASP A 170 -9.81 18.66 19.41
N ASP A 171 -10.73 19.65 19.47
CA ASP A 171 -12.12 19.47 19.89
C ASP A 171 -12.96 18.62 18.90
N LYS A 172 -12.52 18.52 17.65
CA LYS A 172 -13.15 17.68 16.62
C LYS A 172 -12.91 16.19 16.85
N TRP A 173 -11.71 15.83 17.31
CA TRP A 173 -11.24 14.45 17.33
C TRP A 173 -11.33 13.87 18.72
N THR A 174 -12.54 13.49 19.13
CA THR A 174 -12.76 12.70 20.34
C THR A 174 -12.35 11.25 20.12
N TYR A 175 -12.12 10.50 21.21
CA TYR A 175 -11.79 9.08 21.11
C TYR A 175 -12.87 8.26 20.35
N PRO A 176 -14.19 8.44 20.59
CA PRO A 176 -15.22 7.79 19.77
C PRO A 176 -15.17 8.17 18.29
N ALA A 177 -14.85 9.42 17.95
CA ALA A 177 -14.71 9.84 16.55
C ALA A 177 -13.48 9.20 15.89
N PHE A 178 -12.40 8.99 16.64
CA PHE A 178 -11.25 8.20 16.19
C PHE A 178 -11.63 6.72 15.98
N GLU A 179 -12.40 6.13 16.88
CA GLU A 179 -12.89 4.75 16.73
C GLU A 179 -13.77 4.62 15.49
N GLU A 180 -14.79 5.46 15.35
CA GLU A 180 -15.69 5.46 14.18
C GLU A 180 -14.91 5.62 12.85
N PHE A 181 -13.84 6.42 12.88
CA PHE A 181 -13.07 6.72 11.67
C PHE A 181 -12.03 5.65 11.30
N LEU A 182 -11.29 5.10 12.27
CA LEU A 182 -10.10 4.28 12.02
C LEU A 182 -10.13 2.88 12.64
N VAL A 183 -11.13 2.58 13.47
CA VAL A 183 -11.22 1.31 14.22
C VAL A 183 -12.48 0.55 13.80
N ASP A 184 -13.62 1.20 13.78
CA ASP A 184 -14.88 0.59 13.37
C ASP A 184 -14.82 0.21 11.89
N SER A 185 -14.83 -1.10 11.64
CA SER A 185 -14.80 -1.63 10.29
C SER A 185 -16.02 -2.50 10.01
N PRO A 186 -16.65 -2.35 8.83
CA PRO A 186 -17.71 -3.24 8.41
C PRO A 186 -17.19 -4.65 8.01
N LEU A 187 -15.87 -4.84 7.95
CA LEU A 187 -15.26 -6.11 7.60
C LEU A 187 -15.29 -7.06 8.80
N ALA A 188 -15.98 -8.19 8.64
CA ALA A 188 -15.89 -9.29 9.58
C ALA A 188 -14.54 -10.02 9.40
N PRO A 189 -13.70 -10.13 10.45
CA PRO A 189 -12.47 -10.90 10.35
C PRO A 189 -12.75 -12.35 9.96
N TRP A 190 -11.97 -12.88 9.01
CA TRP A 190 -12.20 -14.23 8.50
C TRP A 190 -10.90 -14.87 8.03
N GLN A 191 -10.69 -16.14 8.39
CA GLN A 191 -9.48 -16.88 8.06
C GLN A 191 -9.80 -18.22 7.39
N PRO A 192 -9.85 -18.26 6.05
CA PRO A 192 -10.06 -19.51 5.32
C PRO A 192 -8.78 -20.34 5.20
N ARG A 193 -8.97 -21.62 4.87
CA ARG A 193 -7.87 -22.47 4.36
C ARG A 193 -7.32 -21.86 3.07
N GLY A 194 -5.99 -21.71 2.99
CA GLY A 194 -5.33 -21.04 1.86
C GLY A 194 -5.45 -19.51 1.89
N GLY A 195 -5.90 -18.93 3.01
CA GLY A 195 -5.81 -17.49 3.27
C GLY A 195 -4.49 -17.08 3.95
N PRO A 196 -4.28 -15.77 4.14
CA PRO A 196 -3.13 -15.26 4.88
C PRO A 196 -3.14 -15.78 6.35
N PRO A 197 -1.95 -16.00 6.95
CA PRO A 197 -1.86 -16.56 8.31
C PRO A 197 -2.43 -15.65 9.41
N GLN A 198 -2.61 -14.36 9.12
CA GLN A 198 -3.24 -13.38 10.01
C GLN A 198 -4.76 -13.25 9.76
N GLY A 199 -5.29 -13.92 8.73
CA GLY A 199 -6.66 -13.75 8.27
C GLY A 199 -6.88 -12.49 7.45
N TYR A 200 -8.08 -12.39 6.88
CA TYR A 200 -8.61 -11.19 6.23
C TYR A 200 -9.33 -10.32 7.26
N GLY A 201 -9.34 -9.01 7.02
CA GLY A 201 -9.94 -8.02 7.92
C GLY A 201 -9.11 -6.75 7.99
N SER A 202 -9.36 -5.96 9.03
CA SER A 202 -8.77 -4.63 9.21
C SER A 202 -7.65 -4.68 10.24
N PHE A 203 -6.55 -3.99 9.94
CA PHE A 203 -5.34 -4.03 10.73
C PHE A 203 -4.72 -2.63 10.86
N HIS A 204 -4.04 -2.41 11.97
CA HIS A 204 -3.15 -1.27 12.17
C HIS A 204 -1.71 -1.77 12.07
N GLN A 205 -1.00 -1.35 11.02
CA GLN A 205 0.43 -1.55 10.88
C GLN A 205 1.16 -0.45 11.66
N GLN A 206 1.65 -0.81 12.84
CA GLN A 206 2.26 0.09 13.81
C GLN A 206 3.77 0.16 13.63
N TYR A 207 4.33 1.36 13.69
CA TYR A 207 5.75 1.64 13.57
C TYR A 207 6.26 2.18 14.90
N TRP A 208 7.11 1.41 15.55
CA TRP A 208 7.64 1.69 16.87
C TRP A 208 9.11 2.07 16.75
N LEU A 209 9.52 3.18 17.36
CA LEU A 209 10.91 3.61 17.45
C LEU A 209 11.29 3.76 18.91
N SER A 210 12.21 2.91 19.38
CA SER A 210 12.69 2.94 20.77
C SER A 210 11.56 2.86 21.80
N GLY A 211 10.55 2.04 21.53
CA GLY A 211 9.40 1.83 22.40
C GLY A 211 8.28 2.88 22.30
N ARG A 212 8.42 3.88 21.42
CA ARG A 212 7.38 4.88 21.14
C ARG A 212 6.71 4.61 19.80
N LEU A 213 5.39 4.70 19.74
CA LEU A 213 4.63 4.62 18.50
C LEU A 213 4.84 5.91 17.69
N VAL A 214 5.41 5.78 16.50
CA VAL A 214 5.77 6.93 15.65
C VAL A 214 5.00 7.00 14.34
N ALA A 215 4.35 5.92 13.92
CA ALA A 215 3.40 5.94 12.81
C ALA A 215 2.44 4.77 12.88
N VAL A 216 1.30 4.91 12.19
CA VAL A 216 0.31 3.86 12.00
C VAL A 216 -0.24 3.92 10.57
N GLY A 217 -0.18 2.79 9.88
CA GLY A 217 -0.93 2.55 8.65
C GLY A 217 -2.19 1.74 8.96
N VAL A 218 -3.35 2.29 8.65
CA VAL A 218 -4.64 1.60 8.72
C VAL A 218 -4.84 0.90 7.37
N ILE A 219 -4.88 -0.43 7.39
CA ILE A 219 -4.94 -1.25 6.18
C ILE A 219 -6.00 -2.33 6.29
N ASP A 220 -6.61 -2.67 5.16
CA ASP A 220 -7.47 -3.85 5.04
C ASP A 220 -6.73 -4.94 4.26
N ILE A 221 -6.70 -6.15 4.79
CA ILE A 221 -6.23 -7.34 4.08
C ILE A 221 -7.47 -8.04 3.50
N LEU A 222 -7.58 -8.02 2.19
CA LEU A 222 -8.72 -8.51 1.41
C LEU A 222 -8.31 -9.69 0.50
N PRO A 223 -9.26 -10.48 -0.02
CA PRO A 223 -8.94 -11.67 -0.82
C PRO A 223 -8.05 -11.43 -2.04
N CYS A 224 -8.11 -10.23 -2.63
CA CYS A 224 -7.35 -9.87 -3.81
C CYS A 224 -6.26 -8.83 -3.55
N CYS A 225 -6.31 -8.10 -2.43
CA CYS A 225 -5.42 -6.97 -2.21
C CYS A 225 -5.17 -6.63 -0.74
N ILE A 226 -4.10 -5.86 -0.51
CA ILE A 226 -3.99 -4.98 0.66
C ILE A 226 -4.49 -3.60 0.24
N SER A 227 -5.41 -3.03 1.02
CA SER A 227 -5.95 -1.68 0.81
C SER A 227 -5.40 -0.73 1.86
N SER A 228 -4.68 0.31 1.43
CA SER A 228 -4.23 1.39 2.30
C SER A 228 -5.38 2.37 2.53
N VAL A 229 -5.89 2.41 3.77
CA VAL A 229 -7.08 3.21 4.14
C VAL A 229 -6.65 4.59 4.62
N TYR A 230 -5.75 4.63 5.60
CA TYR A 230 -5.28 5.87 6.20
C TYR A 230 -3.86 5.72 6.76
N PHE A 231 -3.12 6.82 6.83
CA PHE A 231 -1.79 6.84 7.42
C PHE A 231 -1.57 8.12 8.22
N TYR A 232 -1.12 7.98 9.45
CA TYR A 232 -0.74 9.08 10.32
C TYR A 232 0.55 8.77 11.04
N TYR A 233 1.31 9.81 11.35
CA TYR A 233 2.65 9.67 11.87
C TYR A 233 3.03 10.86 12.73
N ASP A 234 4.14 10.71 13.43
CA ASP A 234 4.69 11.73 14.30
C ASP A 234 5.19 12.93 13.46
N PRO A 235 4.60 14.14 13.60
CA PRO A 235 4.97 15.29 12.79
C PRO A 235 6.46 15.67 12.88
N ASP A 236 7.13 15.38 14.00
CA ASP A 236 8.56 15.67 14.19
C ASP A 236 9.45 14.82 13.25
N LEU A 237 8.91 13.68 12.80
CA LEU A 237 9.54 12.77 11.85
C LEU A 237 9.07 12.98 10.40
N GLY A 238 8.35 14.07 10.11
CA GLY A 238 7.84 14.34 8.75
C GLY A 238 8.91 14.42 7.67
N HIS A 239 10.13 14.81 8.03
CA HIS A 239 11.28 14.84 7.13
C HIS A 239 11.71 13.45 6.63
N LEU A 240 11.31 12.37 7.31
CA LEU A 240 11.65 10.99 6.93
C LEU A 240 10.73 10.40 5.87
N SER A 241 9.69 11.11 5.44
CA SER A 241 8.73 10.63 4.42
C SER A 241 8.10 9.28 4.79
N LEU A 242 7.64 9.13 6.03
CA LEU A 242 7.13 7.88 6.58
C LEU A 242 5.96 7.29 5.78
N GLY A 243 5.15 8.11 5.09
CA GLY A 243 4.09 7.62 4.19
C GLY A 243 4.63 6.84 2.99
N THR A 244 5.71 7.31 2.36
CA THR A 244 6.38 6.59 1.27
C THR A 244 6.99 5.29 1.78
N TYR A 245 7.62 5.33 2.95
CA TYR A 245 8.15 4.13 3.59
C TYR A 245 7.03 3.12 3.91
N ALA A 246 5.88 3.59 4.39
CA ALA A 246 4.73 2.75 4.68
C ALA A 246 4.20 2.04 3.43
N SER A 247 4.08 2.75 2.30
CA SER A 247 3.71 2.12 1.03
C SER A 247 4.69 1.01 0.60
N LEU A 248 5.99 1.20 0.79
CA LEU A 248 6.98 0.14 0.50
C LEU A 248 6.81 -1.07 1.44
N ARG A 249 6.47 -0.82 2.71
CA ARG A 249 6.20 -1.89 3.67
C ARG A 249 4.90 -2.65 3.37
N GLU A 250 3.85 -1.94 2.96
CA GLU A 250 2.58 -2.54 2.54
C GLU A 250 2.74 -3.34 1.23
N LEU A 251 3.58 -2.89 0.30
CA LEU A 251 3.99 -3.66 -0.88
C LEU A 251 4.74 -4.95 -0.49
N ALA A 252 5.72 -4.85 0.41
CA ALA A 252 6.45 -6.01 0.91
C ALA A 252 5.53 -7.00 1.64
N LEU A 253 4.55 -6.49 2.40
CA LEU A 253 3.52 -7.32 3.04
C LEU A 253 2.66 -8.02 1.99
N THR A 254 2.23 -7.30 0.94
CA THR A 254 1.45 -7.89 -0.18
C THR A 254 2.21 -9.04 -0.83
N GLN A 255 3.51 -8.86 -1.09
CA GLN A 255 4.38 -9.92 -1.62
C GLN A 255 4.49 -11.11 -0.67
N SER A 256 4.66 -10.85 0.63
CA SER A 256 4.74 -11.92 1.63
C SER A 256 3.44 -12.73 1.71
N LEU A 257 2.29 -12.08 1.67
CA LEU A 257 0.99 -12.74 1.80
C LEU A 257 0.58 -13.49 0.54
N TYR A 258 1.04 -13.05 -0.65
CA TYR A 258 0.82 -13.75 -1.91
C TYR A 258 1.26 -15.23 -1.87
N HIS A 259 2.35 -15.54 -1.15
CA HIS A 259 2.82 -16.92 -1.01
C HIS A 259 1.84 -17.84 -0.27
N HIS A 260 0.97 -17.26 0.56
CA HIS A 260 -0.08 -17.99 1.27
C HIS A 260 -1.42 -17.94 0.54
N ALA A 261 -1.74 -16.81 -0.08
CA ALA A 261 -2.98 -16.56 -0.80
C ALA A 261 -2.68 -15.93 -2.17
N PRO A 262 -2.46 -16.73 -3.23
CA PRO A 262 -2.06 -16.22 -4.56
C PRO A 262 -3.08 -15.27 -5.23
N SER A 263 -4.34 -15.26 -4.77
CA SER A 263 -5.32 -14.27 -5.22
C SER A 263 -4.98 -12.86 -4.72
N LEU A 264 -4.34 -12.75 -3.54
CA LEU A 264 -3.89 -11.51 -2.92
C LEU A 264 -2.59 -11.06 -3.60
N GLN A 265 -2.73 -10.31 -4.68
CA GLN A 265 -1.61 -9.92 -5.54
C GLN A 265 -1.62 -8.43 -5.89
N TYR A 266 -2.48 -7.64 -5.25
CA TYR A 266 -2.62 -6.22 -5.52
C TYR A 266 -2.43 -5.39 -4.26
N TYR A 267 -1.80 -4.23 -4.41
CA TYR A 267 -1.71 -3.22 -3.38
C TYR A 267 -2.50 -1.99 -3.84
N TYR A 268 -3.60 -1.71 -3.15
CA TYR A 268 -4.51 -0.64 -3.48
C TYR A 268 -4.19 0.58 -2.63
N MET A 269 -3.78 1.67 -3.28
CA MET A 269 -3.33 2.89 -2.60
C MET A 269 -4.44 3.94 -2.49
N GLY A 270 -5.68 3.59 -2.84
CA GLY A 270 -6.82 4.50 -2.87
C GLY A 270 -6.80 5.45 -4.07
N PHE A 271 -7.40 6.64 -3.89
CA PHE A 271 -7.54 7.63 -4.96
C PHE A 271 -6.19 8.15 -5.48
N TYR A 272 -6.20 8.62 -6.71
CA TYR A 272 -5.09 9.32 -7.37
C TYR A 272 -5.57 10.62 -8.00
N ILE A 273 -4.97 11.74 -7.59
CA ILE A 273 -5.24 13.06 -8.18
C ILE A 273 -3.92 13.62 -8.69
N GLN A 274 -3.76 13.69 -10.02
CA GLN A 274 -2.54 14.17 -10.69
C GLN A 274 -2.09 15.55 -10.19
N THR A 275 -3.05 16.45 -9.99
CA THR A 275 -2.81 17.83 -9.56
C THR A 275 -2.51 17.97 -8.07
N CYS A 276 -2.68 16.91 -7.26
CA CYS A 276 -2.40 16.93 -5.83
C CYS A 276 -0.95 16.51 -5.54
N PRO A 277 -0.06 17.42 -5.08
CA PRO A 277 1.33 17.07 -4.81
C PRO A 277 1.48 15.93 -3.79
N LYS A 278 0.61 15.89 -2.77
CA LYS A 278 0.60 14.84 -1.73
C LYS A 278 0.28 13.44 -2.27
N MET A 279 -0.29 13.32 -3.47
CA MET A 279 -0.69 12.03 -4.06
C MET A 279 0.16 11.62 -5.26
N ARG A 280 0.99 12.53 -5.79
CA ARG A 280 1.79 12.30 -6.99
C ARG A 280 2.76 11.13 -6.84
N TYR A 281 3.26 10.89 -5.63
CA TYR A 281 4.20 9.81 -5.32
C TYR A 281 3.63 8.41 -5.66
N LYS A 282 2.30 8.22 -5.62
CA LYS A 282 1.65 6.93 -5.89
C LYS A 282 1.92 6.43 -7.31
N ALA A 283 2.06 7.33 -8.27
CA ALA A 283 2.37 6.97 -9.66
C ALA A 283 3.86 6.65 -9.88
N GLY A 284 4.70 6.75 -8.85
CA GLY A 284 6.12 6.36 -8.91
C GLY A 284 6.34 4.86 -8.73
N TYR A 285 5.34 4.12 -8.22
CA TYR A 285 5.41 2.67 -8.08
C TYR A 285 5.11 1.99 -9.42
N THR A 286 5.89 0.98 -9.77
CA THR A 286 5.72 0.23 -11.02
C THR A 286 5.72 -1.28 -10.76
N PRO A 287 4.90 -2.06 -11.48
CA PRO A 287 3.81 -1.60 -12.36
C PRO A 287 2.60 -1.07 -11.55
N SER A 288 2.02 0.05 -11.97
CA SER A 288 0.79 0.59 -11.39
C SER A 288 -0.25 0.97 -12.44
N PHE A 289 -1.51 0.93 -12.03
CA PHE A 289 -2.67 1.05 -12.91
C PHE A 289 -3.70 2.01 -12.32
N LEU A 290 -4.36 2.77 -13.18
CA LEU A 290 -5.48 3.63 -12.85
C LEU A 290 -6.80 3.06 -13.37
N LEU A 291 -7.86 3.16 -12.56
CA LEU A 291 -9.22 2.79 -12.95
C LEU A 291 -9.83 3.86 -13.86
N CYS A 292 -10.29 3.48 -15.05
CA CYS A 292 -11.02 4.37 -15.96
C CYS A 292 -12.35 4.80 -15.34
N PRO A 293 -12.66 6.10 -15.27
CA PRO A 293 -13.87 6.59 -14.59
C PRO A 293 -15.18 6.29 -15.33
N GLU A 294 -15.09 5.83 -16.59
CA GLU A 294 -16.26 5.56 -17.43
C GLU A 294 -16.48 4.06 -17.72
N THR A 295 -15.40 3.30 -17.90
CA THR A 295 -15.48 1.86 -18.24
C THR A 295 -15.15 0.93 -17.09
N TYR A 296 -14.65 1.47 -15.96
CA TYR A 296 -14.18 0.69 -14.81
C TYR A 296 -13.13 -0.38 -15.14
N GLN A 297 -12.34 -0.13 -16.17
CA GLN A 297 -11.19 -0.97 -16.55
C GLN A 297 -9.88 -0.34 -16.08
N TRP A 298 -8.89 -1.18 -15.76
CA TRP A 298 -7.57 -0.77 -15.29
C TRP A 298 -6.60 -0.51 -16.45
N PHE A 299 -5.95 0.65 -16.45
CA PHE A 299 -4.96 1.06 -17.47
C PHE A 299 -3.63 1.43 -16.83
N PRO A 300 -2.47 1.14 -17.46
CA PRO A 300 -1.16 1.52 -16.93
C PRO A 300 -1.06 3.02 -16.65
N VAL A 301 -0.50 3.39 -15.50
CA VAL A 301 -0.42 4.79 -15.06
C VAL A 301 0.31 5.67 -16.09
N GLU A 302 1.30 5.11 -16.78
CA GLU A 302 2.10 5.79 -17.81
C GLU A 302 1.25 6.22 -19.02
N ALA A 303 0.22 5.45 -19.37
CA ALA A 303 -0.71 5.78 -20.45
C ALA A 303 -1.74 6.83 -20.02
N CYS A 304 -2.11 6.83 -18.73
CA CYS A 304 -3.13 7.72 -18.19
C CYS A 304 -2.59 9.13 -17.86
N ARG A 305 -1.35 9.23 -17.36
CA ARG A 305 -0.76 10.49 -16.90
C ARG A 305 -0.78 11.61 -17.94
N PRO A 306 -0.36 11.41 -19.21
CA PRO A 306 -0.42 12.48 -20.22
C PRO A 306 -1.82 13.05 -20.41
N LYS A 307 -2.87 12.21 -20.33
CA LYS A 307 -4.27 12.66 -20.42
C LYS A 307 -4.67 13.51 -19.21
N LEU A 308 -4.21 13.13 -18.02
CA LEU A 308 -4.49 13.84 -16.76
C LEU A 308 -3.75 15.18 -16.61
N GLU A 309 -2.62 15.37 -17.29
CA GLU A 309 -1.93 16.66 -17.34
C GLU A 309 -2.71 17.71 -18.17
N VAL A 310 -3.48 17.25 -19.16
CA VAL A 310 -4.30 18.13 -20.01
C VAL A 310 -5.66 18.41 -19.36
N ASN A 311 -6.34 17.37 -18.87
CA ASN A 311 -7.67 17.48 -18.29
C ASN A 311 -7.78 16.74 -16.95
N LYS A 312 -8.35 17.41 -15.93
CA LYS A 312 -8.57 16.81 -14.60
C LYS A 312 -9.45 15.56 -14.65
N TYR A 313 -10.45 15.55 -15.53
CA TYR A 313 -11.27 14.38 -15.82
C TYR A 313 -10.97 13.93 -17.24
N CYS A 314 -10.58 12.68 -17.41
CA CYS A 314 -10.41 12.09 -18.73
C CYS A 314 -10.73 10.59 -18.71
N ARG A 315 -11.33 10.14 -19.81
CA ARG A 315 -11.48 8.74 -20.13
C ARG A 315 -10.12 8.13 -20.47
N PHE A 316 -9.78 6.99 -19.88
CA PHE A 316 -8.52 6.31 -20.16
C PHE A 316 -8.62 5.32 -21.32
N ASN A 317 -9.79 4.71 -21.53
CA ASN A 317 -10.03 3.81 -22.66
C ASN A 317 -10.11 4.61 -23.97
N ASP A 318 -9.23 4.29 -24.92
CA ASP A 318 -9.18 4.93 -26.25
C ASP A 318 -10.34 4.51 -27.17
N ASP A 319 -10.96 3.35 -26.90
CA ASP A 319 -12.19 2.95 -27.58
C ASP A 319 -13.37 3.77 -27.05
N LEU A 320 -13.92 4.65 -27.89
CA LEU A 320 -15.06 5.50 -27.58
C LEU A 320 -16.38 4.72 -27.49
N ALA A 321 -16.46 3.54 -28.11
CA ALA A 321 -17.64 2.68 -28.04
C ALA A 321 -17.66 1.79 -26.80
N ALA A 322 -16.52 1.62 -26.12
CA ALA A 322 -16.47 0.81 -24.91
C ALA A 322 -17.33 1.42 -23.79
N THR A 323 -18.13 0.58 -23.13
CA THR A 323 -18.92 0.95 -21.97
C THR A 323 -18.48 0.15 -20.75
N ASP A 324 -19.02 0.49 -19.59
CA ASP A 324 -18.93 -0.39 -18.43
C ASP A 324 -19.60 -1.73 -18.76
N SER A 325 -18.85 -2.84 -18.64
CA SER A 325 -19.38 -4.19 -18.86
C SER A 325 -20.49 -4.58 -17.89
N ASP A 326 -20.59 -3.88 -16.75
CA ASP A 326 -21.62 -4.09 -15.72
C ASP A 326 -22.81 -3.12 -15.85
N SER A 327 -22.88 -2.35 -16.96
CA SER A 327 -23.92 -1.34 -17.20
C SER A 327 -25.25 -1.91 -17.71
N GLU A 328 -25.29 -3.14 -18.22
CA GLU A 328 -26.53 -3.80 -18.63
C GLU A 328 -27.35 -4.17 -17.39
N LEU A 329 -28.39 -3.39 -17.13
CA LEU A 329 -29.24 -3.57 -15.95
C LEU A 329 -30.23 -4.71 -16.15
N ASN A 330 -30.18 -5.68 -15.25
CA ASN A 330 -31.27 -6.62 -15.05
C ASN A 330 -31.80 -6.52 -13.62
N ILE A 331 -32.72 -5.58 -13.40
CA ILE A 331 -33.28 -5.31 -12.06
C ILE A 331 -33.89 -6.55 -11.40
N ASN A 332 -34.36 -7.53 -12.18
CA ASN A 332 -34.98 -8.75 -11.68
C ASN A 332 -34.00 -9.62 -10.88
N GLU A 333 -32.71 -9.50 -11.15
CA GLU A 333 -31.64 -10.25 -10.48
C GLU A 333 -31.11 -9.54 -9.22
N VAL A 334 -31.56 -8.32 -8.94
CA VAL A 334 -31.20 -7.61 -7.72
C VAL A 334 -31.69 -8.41 -6.51
N LEU A 335 -30.79 -8.74 -5.58
CA LEU A 335 -31.19 -9.43 -4.37
C LEU A 335 -31.75 -8.46 -3.33
N VAL A 336 -32.95 -8.75 -2.87
CA VAL A 336 -33.67 -8.00 -1.83
C VAL A 336 -33.77 -8.84 -0.56
N LEU A 337 -33.57 -8.20 0.59
CA LEU A 337 -33.85 -8.79 1.90
C LEU A 337 -35.07 -8.11 2.50
N ARG A 338 -36.14 -8.88 2.73
CA ARG A 338 -37.33 -8.41 3.45
C ARG A 338 -37.82 -9.45 4.44
N ARG A 339 -38.11 -9.02 5.67
CA ARG A 339 -38.58 -9.91 6.76
C ARG A 339 -37.72 -11.17 6.91
N HIS A 340 -36.40 -10.99 6.90
CA HIS A 340 -35.40 -12.07 6.99
C HIS A 340 -35.38 -13.08 5.82
N VAL A 341 -36.08 -12.80 4.72
CA VAL A 341 -36.05 -13.63 3.51
C VAL A 341 -35.33 -12.88 2.40
N ALA A 342 -34.23 -13.47 1.91
CA ALA A 342 -33.52 -13.00 0.73
C ALA A 342 -34.17 -13.56 -0.54
N MET A 343 -34.46 -12.72 -1.53
CA MET A 343 -35.03 -13.14 -2.81
C MET A 343 -34.65 -12.17 -3.93
N PRO A 344 -34.57 -12.61 -5.19
CA PRO A 344 -34.46 -11.71 -6.34
C PRO A 344 -35.67 -10.78 -6.45
N TYR A 345 -35.47 -9.60 -7.04
CA TYR A 345 -36.49 -8.56 -7.16
C TYR A 345 -37.75 -9.03 -7.88
N PHE A 346 -37.64 -9.90 -8.89
CA PHE A 346 -38.83 -10.41 -9.59
C PHE A 346 -39.76 -11.21 -8.65
N LEU A 347 -39.20 -12.00 -7.72
CA LEU A 347 -39.99 -12.71 -6.71
C LEU A 347 -40.56 -11.73 -5.69
N TYR A 348 -39.78 -10.74 -5.29
CA TYR A 348 -40.23 -9.68 -4.39
C TYR A 348 -41.44 -8.92 -4.98
N ALA A 349 -41.35 -8.46 -6.23
CA ALA A 349 -42.43 -7.77 -6.93
C ALA A 349 -43.66 -8.64 -7.17
N SER A 350 -43.48 -9.96 -7.32
CA SER A 350 -44.63 -10.88 -7.42
C SER A 350 -45.36 -11.13 -6.10
N LYS A 351 -44.67 -10.96 -4.96
CA LYS A 351 -45.19 -11.30 -3.62
C LYS A 351 -45.80 -10.11 -2.88
N TYR A 352 -45.45 -8.90 -3.27
CA TYR A 352 -45.83 -7.69 -2.56
C TYR A 352 -46.43 -6.67 -3.52
N GLN A 353 -47.39 -5.90 -3.02
CA GLN A 353 -47.91 -4.75 -3.73
C GLN A 353 -46.89 -3.61 -3.60
N LEU A 354 -46.29 -3.22 -4.73
CA LEU A 354 -45.21 -2.23 -4.78
C LEU A 354 -45.73 -0.90 -5.31
N GLU A 355 -45.23 0.19 -4.71
CA GLU A 355 -45.40 1.53 -5.25
C GLU A 355 -44.46 1.76 -6.44
N PRO A 356 -44.81 2.64 -7.40
CA PRO A 356 -43.94 2.97 -8.54
C PRO A 356 -42.54 3.48 -8.14
N GLU A 357 -42.41 4.05 -6.94
CA GLU A 357 -41.13 4.51 -6.39
C GLU A 357 -40.17 3.36 -6.07
N ASP A 358 -40.69 2.20 -5.65
CA ASP A 358 -39.83 1.07 -5.29
C ASP A 358 -39.00 0.59 -6.49
N LEU A 359 -39.64 0.51 -7.67
CA LEU A 359 -38.97 0.18 -8.92
C LEU A 359 -37.86 1.19 -9.25
N ARG A 360 -38.14 2.50 -9.11
CA ARG A 360 -37.16 3.56 -9.37
C ARG A 360 -35.97 3.47 -8.42
N GLU A 361 -36.22 3.22 -7.15
CA GLU A 361 -35.16 3.06 -6.15
C GLU A 361 -34.30 1.83 -6.42
N VAL A 362 -34.90 0.69 -6.79
CA VAL A 362 -34.14 -0.53 -7.14
C VAL A 362 -33.31 -0.32 -8.40
N GLU A 363 -33.87 0.35 -9.41
CA GLU A 363 -33.14 0.70 -10.63
C GLU A 363 -31.97 1.65 -10.33
N GLN A 364 -32.21 2.69 -9.51
CA GLN A 364 -31.16 3.62 -9.09
C GLN A 364 -30.07 2.90 -8.29
N TYR A 365 -30.45 2.00 -7.38
CA TYR A 365 -29.52 1.16 -6.64
C TYR A 365 -28.65 0.33 -7.59
N ALA A 366 -29.26 -0.42 -8.51
CA ALA A 366 -28.54 -1.26 -9.47
C ALA A 366 -27.56 -0.45 -10.33
N ARG A 367 -27.95 0.75 -10.78
CA ARG A 367 -27.07 1.69 -11.50
C ARG A 367 -25.90 2.21 -10.67
N LEU A 368 -26.07 2.34 -9.35
CA LEU A 368 -25.04 2.87 -8.47
C LEU A 368 -24.00 1.81 -8.11
N VAL A 369 -24.43 0.56 -7.86
CA VAL A 369 -23.53 -0.50 -7.39
C VAL A 369 -22.99 -1.39 -8.52
N GLY A 370 -23.65 -1.41 -9.68
CA GLY A 370 -23.37 -2.35 -10.76
C GLY A 370 -24.00 -3.73 -10.52
N MET A 371 -24.37 -4.43 -11.60
CA MET A 371 -25.05 -5.73 -11.51
C MET A 371 -24.22 -6.81 -10.79
N SER A 372 -22.90 -6.77 -10.92
CA SER A 372 -21.97 -7.70 -10.26
C SER A 372 -22.03 -7.59 -8.74
N CYS A 373 -22.30 -6.39 -8.21
CA CYS A 373 -22.54 -6.17 -6.78
C CYS A 373 -24.00 -6.45 -6.41
N ALA A 374 -24.96 -5.98 -7.22
CA ALA A 374 -26.40 -6.13 -6.95
C ALA A 374 -26.86 -7.60 -6.87
N ARG A 375 -26.16 -8.52 -7.52
CA ARG A 375 -26.38 -9.98 -7.45
C ARG A 375 -25.84 -10.65 -6.19
N ARG A 376 -25.02 -9.96 -5.39
CA ARG A 376 -24.32 -10.51 -4.21
C ARG A 376 -24.63 -9.76 -2.92
N MET A 377 -25.00 -8.50 -3.03
CA MET A 377 -25.43 -7.65 -1.91
C MET A 377 -26.94 -7.71 -1.76
N LEU A 378 -27.41 -7.60 -0.52
CA LEU A 378 -28.84 -7.58 -0.21
C LEU A 378 -29.33 -6.14 -0.03
N LEU A 379 -30.22 -5.69 -0.91
CA LEU A 379 -30.95 -4.44 -0.72
C LEU A 379 -32.03 -4.66 0.35
N VAL A 380 -31.88 -4.00 1.50
CA VAL A 380 -32.83 -4.15 2.61
C VAL A 380 -34.11 -3.37 2.32
N ARG A 381 -35.25 -4.07 2.32
CA ARG A 381 -36.59 -3.50 2.21
C ARG A 381 -37.37 -3.80 3.48
N ASN A 382 -37.88 -2.78 4.14
CA ASN A 382 -38.61 -2.91 5.41
C ASN A 382 -40.07 -3.37 5.23
#